data_AF-A0A656A051-F1
#
_entry.id   AF-A0A656A051-F1
#
_cell.length_a   1.000
_cell.length_b   1.000
_cell.length_c   1.000
_cell.angle_alpha   90.00
_cell.angle_beta   90.00
_cell.angle_gamma   90.00
#
_symmetry.space_group_name_H-M   'P 1'
#
loop_
_entity.id
_entity.type
_entity.pdbx_description
1 polymer ?
#
loop_
_entity_poly.entity_id
_entity_poly.type
_entity_poly.pdbx_seq_one_letter_code
_entity_poly.pdbx_strand_id
1 'polypeptide(L)' 'MSVGSKFKLVIPPELAYGEQDTPTIPANSTLVFEVELLKIENGKDAAQ' A
#
# COMPACT_ATOMS: atom_id res chain seq x y z
N MET A 1 -2.28 2.64 -14.81
CA MET A 1 -2.69 1.53 -13.93
C MET A 1 -4.09 1.14 -14.33
N SER A 2 -4.33 -0.15 -14.58
CA SER A 2 -5.63 -0.65 -15.03
C SER A 2 -6.28 -1.49 -13.94
N VAL A 3 -7.60 -1.40 -13.80
CA VAL A 3 -8.36 -2.26 -12.88
C VAL A 3 -8.10 -3.73 -13.23
N GLY A 4 -7.94 -4.58 -12.22
CA GLY A 4 -7.54 -5.98 -12.30
C GLY A 4 -6.03 -6.23 -12.35
N SER A 5 -5.20 -5.17 -12.38
CA SER A 5 -3.74 -5.33 -12.39
C SER A 5 -3.22 -5.69 -11.00
N LYS A 6 -2.22 -6.59 -10.95
CA LYS A 6 -1.46 -6.93 -9.75
C LYS A 6 -0.12 -6.21 -9.76
N PHE A 7 0.27 -5.65 -8.62
CA PHE A 7 1.50 -4.90 -8.44
C PHE A 7 2.27 -5.44 -7.25
N LYS A 8 3.61 -5.46 -7.37
CA LYS A 8 4.51 -5.70 -6.26
C LYS A 8 5.14 -4.38 -5.86
N LEU A 9 4.89 -3.93 -4.63
CA LEU A 9 5.43 -2.70 -4.08
C LEU A 9 6.53 -3.04 -3.08
N VAL A 10 7.73 -2.50 -3.29
CA VAL A 10 8.85 -2.60 -2.35
C VAL A 10 9.03 -1.22 -1.74
N ILE A 11 8.69 -1.09 -0.47
CA ILE A 11 8.65 0.18 0.25
C ILE A 11 9.80 0.18 1.27
N PRO A 12 10.82 1.04 1.08
CA PRO A 12 11.90 1.18 2.03
C PRO A 12 11.39 1.83 3.33
N PRO A 13 12.09 1.64 4.46
CA PRO A 13 11.58 2.02 5.78
C PRO A 13 11.20 3.50 5.89
N GLU A 14 11.90 4.40 5.20
CA GLU A 14 11.66 5.84 5.23
C GLU A 14 10.29 6.23 4.63
N LEU A 15 9.71 5.37 3.79
CA LEU A 15 8.37 5.52 3.22
C LEU A 15 7.33 4.60 3.87
N ALA A 16 7.74 3.82 4.87
CA ALA A 16 6.91 2.88 5.61
C ALA A 16 6.79 3.30 7.09
N TYR A 17 7.21 2.44 8.03
CA TYR A 17 7.12 2.71 9.47
C TYR A 17 8.38 3.32 10.07
N GLY A 18 9.44 3.54 9.28
CA GLY A 18 10.71 4.12 9.74
C GLY A 18 11.26 3.38 10.96
N GLU A 19 11.66 4.14 11.97
CA GLU A 19 12.24 3.62 13.21
C GLU A 19 11.20 3.08 14.21
N GLN A 20 9.91 3.04 13.85
CA GLN A 20 8.88 2.56 14.74
C GLN A 20 8.84 1.03 14.78
N ASP A 21 9.02 0.47 15.97
CA ASP A 21 8.75 -0.93 16.25
C ASP A 21 7.24 -1.17 16.41
N THR A 22 6.74 -2.24 15.79
CA THR A 22 5.40 -2.78 16.03
C THR A 22 5.51 -4.25 16.41
N PRO A 23 4.49 -4.86 17.05
CA PRO A 23 4.57 -6.25 17.51
C PRO A 23 4.91 -7.26 16.40
N THR A 24 4.63 -6.95 15.14
CA THR A 24 4.83 -7.83 13.98
C THR A 24 5.82 -7.30 12.96
N ILE A 25 6.20 -6.02 13.02
CA ILE A 25 7.14 -5.39 12.08
C ILE A 25 8.21 -4.66 12.90
N PRO A 26 9.47 -5.15 12.88
CA PRO A 26 10.60 -4.45 13.49
C PRO A 26 10.86 -3.09 12.84
N ALA A 27 11.46 -2.19 13.60
CA ALA A 27 11.96 -0.91 13.13
C ALA A 27 12.91 -1.08 11.94
N ASN A 28 12.86 -0.12 11.02
CA ASN A 28 13.67 -0.05 9.80
C ASN A 28 13.47 -1.23 8.83
N SER A 29 12.34 -1.94 8.93
CA SER A 29 12.00 -3.01 7.99
C SER A 29 11.61 -2.47 6.62
N THR A 30 12.13 -3.08 5.56
CA THR A 30 11.60 -2.89 4.19
C THR A 30 10.36 -3.75 4.00
N LEU A 31 9.28 -3.17 3.49
CA LEU A 31 8.03 -3.87 3.29
C LEU A 31 7.83 -4.25 1.83
N VAL A 32 7.33 -5.47 1.61
CA VAL A 32 6.99 -5.97 0.28
C VAL A 32 5.51 -6.33 0.25
N PHE A 33 4.74 -5.62 -0.56
CA PHE A 33 3.30 -5.85 -0.71
C PHE A 33 2.98 -6.37 -2.09
N GLU A 34 2.03 -7.31 -2.16
CA GLU A 34 1.34 -7.68 -3.39
C GLU A 34 -0.07 -7.09 -3.34
N VAL A 35 -0.36 -6.20 -4.29
CA VAL A 35 -1.61 -5.42 -4.32
C VAL A 35 -2.35 -5.71 -5.61
N GLU A 36 -3.66 -5.90 -5.53
CA GLU A 36 -4.54 -6.02 -6.68
C GLU A 36 -5.50 -4.82 -6.73
N LEU A 37 -5.55 -4.15 -7.89
CA LEU A 37 -6.44 -3.01 -8.08
C LEU A 37 -7.85 -3.50 -8.45
N LEU A 38 -8.75 -3.62 -7.48
CA LEU A 38 -10.10 -4.17 -7.72
C LEU A 38 -11.06 -3.20 -8.40
N LYS A 39 -10.99 -1.90 -8.07
CA LYS A 39 -11.86 -0.86 -8.61
C LYS A 39 -11.22 0.52 -8.39
N ILE A 40 -11.48 1.47 -9.28
CA ILE A 40 -11.22 2.88 -9.06
C ILE A 40 -12.58 3.56 -8.92
N GLU A 41 -12.84 4.17 -7.77
CA GLU A 41 -14.03 4.98 -7.54
C GLU A 41 -13.64 6.45 -7.70
N ASN A 42 -14.25 7.13 -8.67
CA ASN A 42 -14.11 8.57 -8.78
C ASN A 42 -15.04 9.19 -7.74
N GLY A 43 -14.50 10.02 -6.83
CA GLY A 43 -15.24 10.64 -5.71
C GLY A 43 -16.38 11.59 -6.09
N LYS A 44 -16.89 11.54 -7.34
CA LYS A 44 -18.10 12.23 -7.79
C LYS A 44 -19.38 11.41 -7.61
N ASP A 45 -19.28 10.14 -7.24
CA ASP A 45 -20.44 9.23 -7.19
C ASP A 45 -21.03 9.03 -5.77
N ALA A 46 -20.60 9.81 -4.77
CA ALA A 46 -21.15 9.77 -3.41
C ALA A 46 -22.29 10.79 -3.15
N ALA A 47 -22.79 11.46 -4.20
CA ALA A 47 -23.84 12.48 -4.09
C ALA A 47 -24.73 12.60 -5.35
N GLN A 48 -25.24 11.48 -5.87
CA GLN A 48 -26.36 11.45 -6.83
C GLN A 48 -27.34 10.33 -6.48
#